data_AF-A0A7W5V4M4-F1
#
_entry.id   AF-A0A7W5V4M4-F1
#
_cell.length_a   1.000
_cell.length_b   1.000
_cell.length_c   1.000
_cell.angle_alpha   90.00
_cell.angle_beta   90.00
_cell.angle_gamma   90.00
#
_symmetry.space_group_name_H-M   'P 1'
#
loop_
_entity.id
_entity.type
_entity.pdbx_description
1 polymer ?
#
loop_
_entity_poly.entity_id
_entity_poly.type
_entity_poly.pdbx_seq_one_letter_code
_entity_poly.pdbx_strand_id
1 'polypeptide(L)' 'MTSDNRRHAAAGLAAIGIGMGMPGTQTPAETPDRVEAGTLMAAARLVTATVWRLAHADS' A
#
# COMPACT_ATOMS: atom_id res chain seq x y z
N MET A 1 -4.78 -13.58 0.59
CA MET A 1 -4.60 -13.15 2.00
C MET A 1 -5.24 -11.77 2.16
N THR A 2 -5.82 -11.46 3.31
CA THR A 2 -6.47 -10.15 3.51
C THR A 2 -5.61 -9.21 4.35
N SER A 3 -5.58 -7.94 3.97
CA SER A 3 -4.75 -6.90 4.62
C SER A 3 -5.25 -6.51 6.01
N ASP A 4 -4.34 -5.94 6.81
CA ASP A 4 -4.57 -5.44 8.17
C ASP A 4 -5.46 -4.18 8.23
N ASN A 5 -5.64 -3.48 7.11
CA ASN A 5 -6.57 -2.34 7.02
C ASN A 5 -7.97 -2.67 7.56
N ARG A 6 -8.41 -3.93 7.43
CA ARG A 6 -9.69 -4.40 7.98
C ARG A 6 -9.77 -4.32 9.50
N ARG A 7 -8.66 -4.59 10.21
CA ARG A 7 -8.63 -4.51 11.68
C ARG A 7 -8.76 -3.06 12.14
N HIS A 8 -8.10 -2.13 11.45
CA HIS A 8 -8.23 -0.70 11.71
C HIS A 8 -9.64 -0.19 11.39
N ALA A 9 -10.23 -0.61 10.27
CA ALA A 9 -11.61 -0.27 9.92
C ALA A 9 -12.62 -0.81 10.95
N ALA A 10 -12.43 -2.04 11.45
CA ALA A 10 -13.27 -2.61 12.50
C ALA A 10 -13.18 -1.83 13.84
N ALA A 11 -12.08 -1.12 14.08
CA ALA A 11 -11.91 -0.23 15.22
C ALA A 11 -12.45 1.20 14.98
N GLY A 12 -13.13 1.44 13.85
CA GLY A 12 -13.70 2.75 13.50
C GLY A 12 -12.68 3.74 12.90
N LEU A 13 -11.46 3.31 12.59
CA LEU A 13 -10.44 4.16 11.96
C LEU A 13 -10.63 4.17 10.44
N ALA A 14 -10.45 5.34 9.82
CA ALA A 14 -10.35 5.44 8.38
C ALA A 14 -9.07 4.74 7.89
N ALA A 15 -9.22 3.59 7.23
CA ALA A 15 -8.10 2.76 6.79
C ALA A 15 -8.33 2.20 5.39
N ILE A 16 -7.29 2.24 4.56
CA ILE A 16 -7.27 1.68 3.21
C ILE A 16 -6.07 0.74 3.04
N GLY A 17 -6.22 -0.26 2.15
CA GLY A 17 -5.13 -1.12 1.71
C GLY A 17 -4.82 -0.79 0.25
N ILE A 18 -3.54 -0.71 -0.09
CA ILE A 18 -3.09 -0.42 -1.46
C ILE A 18 -2.40 -1.68 -1.99
N GLY A 19 -3.01 -2.30 -3.00
CA GLY A 19 -2.44 -3.46 -3.70
C GLY A 19 -1.87 -3.04 -5.04
N MET A 20 -0.64 -3.48 -5.34
CA MET A 20 0.05 -3.15 -6.60
C MET A 20 -0.08 -4.24 -7.67
N GLY A 21 -0.74 -5.36 -7.35
CA GLY A 21 -1.05 -6.43 -8.31
C GLY A 21 0.18 -7.05 -8.96
N MET A 22 0.99 -7.81 -8.21
CA MET A 22 2.10 -8.58 -8.79
C MET A 22 1.59 -9.93 -9.32
N PRO A 23 1.85 -10.31 -10.59
CA PRO A 23 1.58 -11.65 -11.07
C PRO A 23 2.30 -12.70 -10.20
N GLY A 24 1.61 -13.78 -9.84
CA GLY A 24 2.19 -14.84 -9.00
C GLY A 24 2.30 -14.48 -7.51
N THR A 25 1.66 -13.40 -7.06
CA THR A 25 1.53 -13.11 -5.61
C THR A 25 1.01 -14.35 -4.87
N GLN A 26 1.60 -14.66 -3.71
CA GLN A 26 1.29 -15.83 -2.89
C GLN A 26 1.68 -17.18 -3.52
N THR A 27 2.68 -17.18 -4.41
CA THR A 27 3.26 -18.40 -5.00
C THR A 27 4.79 -18.34 -4.89
N PRO A 28 5.51 -19.45 -5.15
CA PRO A 28 6.98 -19.41 -5.21
C PRO A 28 7.57 -18.44 -6.26
N ALA A 29 6.75 -17.97 -7.21
CA ALA A 29 7.17 -16.95 -8.18
C ALA A 29 7.22 -15.54 -7.58
N GLU A 30 6.82 -15.34 -6.32
CA GLU A 30 6.94 -14.06 -5.61
C GLU A 30 8.40 -13.84 -5.17
N THR A 31 9.23 -13.41 -6.11
CA THR A 31 10.66 -13.17 -5.93
C THR A 31 11.03 -11.70 -6.13
N PRO A 32 12.15 -11.20 -5.56
CA PRO A 32 12.53 -9.79 -5.68
C PRO A 32 12.71 -9.30 -7.12
N ASP A 33 13.16 -10.16 -8.04
CA ASP A 33 13.34 -9.83 -9.46
C ASP A 33 12.01 -9.58 -10.20
N ARG A 34 10.88 -9.97 -9.61
CA ARG A 34 9.52 -9.75 -10.17
C ARG A 34 8.92 -8.41 -9.74
N VAL A 35 9.60 -7.66 -8.87
CA VAL A 35 9.15 -6.34 -8.43
C VAL A 35 9.36 -5.33 -9.55
N GLU A 36 8.27 -4.72 -10.02
CA GLU A 36 8.33 -3.65 -11.01
C GLU A 36 8.69 -2.33 -10.32
N ALA A 37 9.91 -1.84 -10.59
CA ALA A 37 10.48 -0.70 -9.88
C ALA A 37 9.68 0.59 -10.08
N GLY A 38 9.09 0.80 -11.27
CA GLY A 38 8.26 1.96 -11.56
C GLY A 38 7.01 2.00 -10.69
N THR A 39 6.32 0.87 -10.59
CA THR A 39 5.14 0.65 -9.76
C THR A 39 5.47 0.85 -8.27
N LEU A 40 6.60 0.32 -7.79
CA LEU A 40 7.03 0.53 -6.41
C LEU A 40 7.29 2.01 -6.11
N MET A 41 7.98 2.71 -7.01
CA MET A 41 8.28 4.13 -6.85
C MET A 41 7.01 4.99 -6.89
N ALA A 42 6.06 4.67 -7.78
CA ALA A 42 4.78 5.35 -7.86
C ALA A 42 3.95 5.15 -6.59
N ALA A 43 3.90 3.92 -6.06
CA ALA A 43 3.23 3.60 -4.80
C ALA A 43 3.84 4.37 -3.63
N ALA A 44 5.18 4.38 -3.52
CA ALA A 44 5.89 5.10 -2.46
C ALA A 44 5.57 6.60 -2.51
N ARG A 45 5.63 7.21 -3.70
CA ARG A 45 5.29 8.64 -3.89
C ARG A 45 3.86 8.94 -3.48
N LEU A 46 2.90 8.11 -3.89
CA LEU A 46 1.50 8.27 -3.54
C LEU A 46 1.32 8.23 -2.01
N VAL A 47 1.83 7.18 -1.36
CA VAL A 47 1.69 7.00 0.09
C VAL A 47 2.35 8.16 0.84
N THR A 48 3.58 8.52 0.51
CA THR A 48 4.29 9.62 1.19
C THR A 48 3.57 10.96 0.99
N ALA A 49 3.12 11.28 -0.23
CA ALA A 49 2.40 12.51 -0.49
C ALA A 49 1.05 12.58 0.23
N THR A 50 0.30 11.46 0.28
CA THR A 50 -0.96 11.37 1.02
C THR A 50 -0.75 11.55 2.51
N VAL A 51 0.22 10.84 3.10
CA VAL A 51 0.54 10.97 4.54
C VAL A 51 1.00 12.39 4.87
N TRP A 52 1.89 12.95 4.06
CA TRP A 52 2.35 14.32 4.25
C TRP A 52 1.17 15.30 4.21
N ARG A 53 0.29 15.18 3.21
CA ARG A 53 -0.88 16.04 3.09
C ARG A 53 -1.80 15.89 4.30
N LEU A 54 -2.10 14.67 4.74
CA LEU A 54 -2.96 14.45 5.91
C LEU A 54 -2.35 15.01 7.21
N ALA A 55 -1.03 14.96 7.35
CA ALA A 55 -0.35 15.48 8.52
C ALA A 55 -0.27 17.02 8.55
N HIS A 56 -0.46 17.70 7.42
CA HIS A 56 -0.30 19.16 7.29
C HIS A 56 -1.53 19.87 6.69
N ALA A 57 -2.64 19.16 6.44
CA ALA A 57 -3.84 19.72 5.81
C ALA A 57 -4.57 20.75 6.69
N ASP A 58 -4.27 20.78 7.99
CA ASP A 58 -4.87 21.68 8.98
C ASP A 58 -3.87 22.77 9.46
N SER A 59 -2.73 22.95 8.78
CA SER A 59 -1.72 24.00 9.07
C SER A 59 -1.95 25.28 8.30
#